data_AF-A0A2A4Q4Y5-F1
#
_entry.id   AF-A0A2A4Q4Y5-F1
#
_cell.length_a   1.000
_cell.length_b   1.000
_cell.length_c   1.000
_cell.angle_alpha   90.00
_cell.angle_beta   90.00
_cell.angle_gamma   90.00
#
_symmetry.space_group_name_H-M   'P 1'
#
loop_
_entity.id
_entity.type
_entity.pdbx_description
1 polymer ?
#
loop_
_entity_poly.entity_id
_entity_poly.type
_entity_poly.pdbx_seq_one_letter_code
_entity_poly.pdbx_strand_id
1 'polypeptide(L)'
;SGRKYWLFYPPEQTDFLYEGTVDGFDPDLDKYPYFAKTRPLLCIQNPGEIVFTPSGWYHQVRNEGACISFTENFINETNIREVKAYFERTNMIVELGLLNQLVSEFGGPLEA
;
A
#
# COMPACT_ATOMS: atom_id res chain seq x y z
N SER A 1 -18.94 7.58 -0.68
CA SER A 1 -20.00 7.30 -1.68
C SER A 1 -19.35 6.98 -3.02
N GLY A 2 -20.10 6.38 -3.95
CA GLY A 2 -19.58 5.88 -5.22
C GLY A 2 -18.93 4.49 -5.11
N ARG A 3 -18.69 3.84 -6.26
CA ARG A 3 -18.08 2.51 -6.37
C ARG A 3 -16.64 2.63 -6.86
N LYS A 4 -15.75 1.76 -6.40
CA LYS A 4 -14.34 1.74 -6.81
C LYS A 4 -13.91 0.35 -7.24
N TYR A 5 -13.04 0.30 -8.25
CA TYR A 5 -12.32 -0.88 -8.66
C TYR A 5 -10.89 -0.76 -8.15
N TRP A 6 -10.40 -1.80 -7.47
CA TRP A 6 -9.06 -1.89 -6.94
C TRP A 6 -8.32 -3.03 -7.63
N LEU A 7 -7.12 -2.75 -8.11
CA LEU A 7 -6.14 -3.77 -8.48
C LEU A 7 -5.09 -3.79 -7.38
N PHE A 8 -4.85 -4.95 -6.79
CA PHE A 8 -3.82 -5.18 -5.79
C PHE A 8 -2.78 -6.15 -6.34
N TYR A 9 -1.50 -5.80 -6.21
CA TYR A 9 -0.38 -6.66 -6.60
C TYR A 9 0.49 -6.93 -5.38
N PRO A 10 0.74 -8.21 -5.07
CA PRO A 10 1.58 -8.58 -3.95
C PRO A 10 3.06 -8.23 -4.24
N PRO A 11 3.88 -7.99 -3.20
CA PRO A 11 5.26 -7.52 -3.34
C PRO A 11 6.14 -8.40 -4.23
N GLU A 12 5.85 -9.70 -4.31
CA GLU A 12 6.57 -10.66 -5.16
C GLU A 12 6.44 -10.36 -6.66
N GLN A 13 5.51 -9.50 -7.05
CA GLN A 13 5.33 -9.08 -8.45
C GLN A 13 6.05 -7.78 -8.80
N THR A 14 6.80 -7.16 -7.87
CA THR A 14 7.48 -5.86 -8.04
C THR A 14 8.28 -5.79 -9.36
N ASP A 15 9.01 -6.85 -9.70
CA ASP A 15 9.85 -6.91 -10.91
C ASP A 15 9.06 -6.79 -12.22
N PHE A 16 7.75 -7.02 -12.20
CA PHE A 16 6.87 -6.91 -13.37
C PHE A 16 6.10 -5.58 -13.43
N LEU A 17 6.18 -4.76 -12.38
CA LEU A 17 5.34 -3.57 -12.21
C LEU A 17 5.99 -2.27 -12.64
N TYR A 18 7.26 -2.30 -13.07
CA TYR A 18 8.00 -1.12 -13.56
C TYR A 18 7.89 0.06 -12.59
N GLU A 19 8.17 -0.19 -11.31
CA GLU A 19 8.09 0.80 -10.24
C GLU A 19 6.69 1.46 -10.08
N GLY A 20 5.63 0.79 -10.55
CA GLY A 20 4.26 1.28 -10.49
C GLY A 20 3.92 2.32 -11.57
N THR A 21 4.70 2.38 -12.66
CA THR A 21 4.48 3.36 -13.75
C THR A 21 3.45 2.92 -14.78
N VAL A 22 2.99 1.67 -14.74
CA VAL A 22 2.03 1.10 -15.69
C VAL A 22 0.59 1.31 -15.21
N ASP A 23 -0.31 1.73 -16.10
CA ASP A 23 -1.75 1.67 -15.84
C ASP A 23 -2.23 0.20 -15.88
N GLY A 24 -2.56 -0.36 -14.72
CA GLY A 24 -3.02 -1.73 -14.61
C GLY A 24 -4.43 -1.98 -15.16
N PHE A 25 -5.23 -0.93 -15.39
CA PHE A 25 -6.53 -1.06 -16.04
C PHE A 25 -6.44 -1.00 -17.57
N ASP A 26 -5.37 -0.42 -18.12
CA ASP A 26 -5.12 -0.30 -19.56
C ASP A 26 -3.60 -0.30 -19.86
N PRO A 27 -2.93 -1.46 -19.72
CA PRO A 27 -1.46 -1.52 -19.82
C PRO A 27 -0.97 -1.47 -21.27
N ASP A 28 0.00 -0.58 -21.55
CA ASP A 28 0.77 -0.59 -22.79
C ASP A 28 1.83 -1.71 -22.75
N LEU A 29 1.48 -2.88 -23.27
CA LEU A 29 2.35 -4.07 -23.25
C LEU A 29 3.48 -4.02 -24.27
N ASP A 30 3.43 -3.13 -25.27
CA ASP A 30 4.55 -2.93 -26.19
C ASP A 30 5.70 -2.20 -25.47
N LYS A 31 5.34 -1.23 -24.62
CA LYS A 31 6.29 -0.49 -23.78
C LYS A 31 6.69 -1.26 -22.51
N TYR A 32 5.75 -2.01 -21.93
CA TYR A 32 5.90 -2.70 -20.64
C TYR A 32 5.62 -4.21 -20.72
N PRO A 33 6.39 -4.98 -21.53
CA PRO A 33 6.04 -6.36 -21.87
C PRO A 33 6.00 -7.33 -20.68
N TYR A 34 6.77 -7.10 -19.61
CA TYR A 34 6.75 -7.95 -18.42
C TYR A 34 5.50 -7.77 -17.58
N PHE A 35 4.74 -6.68 -17.76
CA PHE A 35 3.51 -6.45 -17.03
C PHE A 35 2.46 -7.52 -17.32
N ALA A 36 2.51 -8.16 -18.50
CA ALA A 36 1.65 -9.29 -18.87
C ALA A 36 1.80 -10.52 -17.94
N LYS A 37 2.90 -10.60 -17.18
CA LYS A 37 3.15 -11.66 -16.19
C LYS A 37 2.46 -11.40 -14.85
N THR A 38 2.00 -10.18 -14.60
CA THR A 38 1.32 -9.83 -13.36
C THR A 38 0.01 -10.60 -13.20
N ARG A 39 -0.40 -10.81 -11.94
CA ARG A 39 -1.65 -11.44 -11.54
C ARG A 39 -2.25 -10.59 -10.41
N PRO A 40 -2.98 -9.50 -10.75
CA PRO A 40 -3.62 -8.68 -9.74
C PRO A 40 -4.79 -9.39 -9.08
N LEU A 41 -5.03 -9.05 -7.82
CA LEU A 41 -6.33 -9.27 -7.18
C LEU A 41 -7.25 -8.09 -7.52
N LEU A 42 -8.39 -8.37 -8.12
CA LEU A 42 -9.44 -7.39 -8.38
C LEU A 42 -10.42 -7.35 -7.21
N CYS A 43 -10.62 -6.17 -6.63
CA CYS A 43 -11.63 -5.93 -5.60
C CYS A 43 -12.57 -4.80 -6.05
N ILE A 44 -13.88 -5.00 -5.90
CA ILE A 44 -14.88 -3.97 -6.14
C ILE A 44 -15.39 -3.50 -4.78
N GLN A 45 -15.24 -2.21 -4.49
CA GLN A 45 -15.70 -1.59 -3.25
C GLN A 45 -16.95 -0.76 -3.52
N ASN A 46 -18.06 -1.14 -2.88
CA ASN A 46 -19.31 -0.41 -2.86
C ASN A 46 -19.36 0.62 -1.70
N PRO A 47 -20.30 1.59 -1.73
CA PRO A 47 -20.49 2.52 -0.63
C PRO A 47 -20.73 1.82 0.71
N GLY A 48 -19.97 2.20 1.74
CA GLY A 48 -20.05 1.63 3.09
C GLY A 48 -19.15 0.43 3.33
N GLU A 49 -18.53 -0.14 2.29
CA GLU A 49 -17.56 -1.23 2.44
C GLU A 49 -16.16 -0.70 2.79
N ILE A 50 -15.41 -1.51 3.51
CA ILE A 50 -14.02 -1.24 3.88
C ILE A 50 -13.11 -2.18 3.08
N VAL A 51 -12.04 -1.61 2.53
CA VAL A 51 -10.95 -2.36 1.89
C VAL A 51 -9.71 -2.20 2.73
N PHE A 52 -9.03 -3.31 3.02
CA PHE A 52 -7.73 -3.31 3.68
C PHE A 52 -6.63 -3.43 2.63
N THR A 53 -5.69 -2.48 2.64
CA THR A 53 -4.51 -2.50 1.78
C THR A 53 -3.32 -3.04 2.57
N PRO A 54 -2.82 -4.25 2.26
CA PRO A 54 -1.70 -4.82 3.02
C PRO A 54 -0.40 -4.04 2.79
N SER A 55 0.47 -4.00 3.81
CA SER A 55 1.77 -3.33 3.72
C SER A 55 2.61 -3.86 2.55
N GLY A 56 3.24 -2.95 1.81
CA GLY A 56 4.13 -3.28 0.69
C GLY A 56 3.43 -3.65 -0.62
N TRP A 57 2.10 -3.74 -0.65
CA TRP A 57 1.37 -4.07 -1.87
C TRP A 57 1.21 -2.85 -2.78
N TYR A 58 1.55 -3.02 -4.05
CA TYR A 58 1.17 -2.08 -5.10
C TYR A 58 -0.34 -2.14 -5.26
N HIS A 59 -0.96 -0.98 -5.48
CA HIS A 59 -2.38 -0.91 -5.73
C HIS A 59 -2.76 0.27 -6.62
N GLN A 60 -3.79 0.07 -7.44
CA GLN A 60 -4.37 1.12 -8.28
C GLN A 60 -5.87 1.13 -8.09
N VAL A 61 -6.44 2.33 -8.05
CA VAL A 61 -7.88 2.54 -7.79
C VAL A 61 -8.49 3.31 -8.95
N ARG A 62 -9.58 2.77 -9.50
CA ARG A 62 -10.42 3.46 -10.48
C ARG A 62 -11.80 3.70 -9.90
N ASN A 63 -12.17 4.97 -9.77
CA ASN A 63 -13.49 5.37 -9.32
C ASN A 63 -14.51 5.21 -10.46
N GLU A 64 -15.66 4.62 -10.16
CA GLU A 64 -16.82 4.59 -11.06
C GLU A 64 -17.59 5.91 -10.92
N GLY A 65 -17.14 6.93 -11.66
CA GLY A 65 -17.67 8.29 -11.57
C GLY A 65 -17.27 9.01 -10.28
N ALA A 66 -18.13 9.93 -9.82
CA ALA A 66 -17.86 10.75 -8.63
C ALA A 66 -17.87 9.88 -7.35
N CYS A 67 -16.74 9.86 -6.64
CA CYS A 67 -16.55 9.07 -5.42
C CYS A 67 -15.96 9.92 -4.28
N ILE A 68 -16.32 9.58 -3.04
CA ILE A 68 -15.72 10.12 -1.81
C ILE A 68 -15.35 8.94 -0.91
N SER A 69 -14.14 8.97 -0.34
CA SER A 69 -13.66 7.97 0.62
C SER A 69 -12.90 8.59 1.77
N PHE A 70 -12.86 7.86 2.88
CA PHE A 70 -11.96 8.06 4.00
C PHE A 70 -10.94 6.92 4.03
N THR A 71 -9.68 7.21 4.31
CA THR A 71 -8.59 6.23 4.38
C THR A 71 -7.69 6.59 5.55
N GLU A 72 -7.29 5.59 6.33
CA GLU A 72 -6.36 5.75 7.45
C GLU A 72 -5.20 4.78 7.26
N ASN A 73 -3.97 5.28 7.39
CA ASN A 73 -2.79 4.44 7.51
C ASN A 73 -2.51 4.24 8.99
N PHE A 74 -2.19 3.02 9.42
CA PHE A 74 -1.94 2.75 10.83
C PHE A 74 -0.63 2.00 11.02
N ILE A 75 0.03 2.30 12.14
CA ILE A 75 1.21 1.60 12.64
C ILE A 75 0.81 1.01 13.98
N ASN A 76 1.10 -0.27 14.19
CA ASN A 76 0.82 -0.99 15.42
C ASN A 76 1.89 -2.05 15.70
N GLU A 77 1.71 -2.83 16.75
CA GLU A 77 2.65 -3.86 17.20
C GLU A 77 2.99 -4.89 16.10
N THR A 78 2.11 -5.10 15.13
CA THR A 78 2.29 -6.10 14.07
C THR A 78 3.19 -5.64 12.93
N ASN A 79 3.29 -4.32 12.68
CA ASN A 79 4.05 -3.78 11.54
C ASN A 79 5.16 -2.80 11.93
N ILE A 80 5.25 -2.40 13.21
CA ILE A 80 6.19 -1.36 13.65
C ILE A 80 7.65 -1.68 13.36
N ARG A 81 8.04 -2.96 13.45
CA ARG A 81 9.42 -3.40 13.17
C ARG A 81 9.78 -3.13 11.70
N GLU A 82 8.88 -3.41 10.77
CA GLU A 82 9.08 -3.21 9.34
C GLU A 82 9.11 -1.72 8.97
N VAL A 83 8.20 -0.94 9.57
CA VAL A 83 8.14 0.51 9.37
C VAL A 83 9.42 1.18 9.87
N LYS A 84 9.91 0.80 11.06
CA LYS A 84 11.18 1.30 11.60
C LYS A 84 12.35 0.97 10.67
N ALA A 85 12.46 -0.29 10.25
CA ALA A 85 13.50 -0.72 9.32
C ALA A 85 13.42 0.01 7.97
N TYR A 86 12.22 0.32 7.49
CA TYR A 86 12.03 1.16 6.30
C TYR A 86 12.59 2.57 6.52
N PHE A 87 12.20 3.26 7.59
CA PHE A 87 12.69 4.61 7.89
C PHE A 87 14.20 4.68 8.05
N GLU A 88 14.82 3.68 8.67
CA GLU A 88 16.28 3.57 8.80
C GLU A 88 16.96 3.43 7.43
N ARG A 89 16.46 2.53 6.57
CA ARG A 89 17.03 2.30 5.23
C ARG A 89 16.85 3.48 4.29
N THR A 90 15.76 4.25 4.43
CA THR A 90 15.45 5.40 3.58
C THR A 90 15.91 6.73 4.17
N ASN A 91 16.60 6.70 5.32
CA ASN A 91 17.12 7.86 6.02
C ASN A 91 16.01 8.89 6.39
N MET A 92 14.83 8.41 6.77
CA MET A 92 13.70 9.21 7.25
C MET A 92 13.86 9.55 8.74
N ILE A 93 14.84 10.42 9.03
CA ILE A 93 15.31 10.71 10.39
C ILE A 93 14.20 11.31 11.27
N VAL A 94 13.35 12.17 10.71
CA VAL A 94 12.29 12.86 11.47
C VAL A 94 11.20 11.88 11.89
N GLU A 95 10.75 11.04 10.96
CA GLU A 95 9.72 10.03 11.17
C GLU A 95 10.21 8.94 12.11
N LEU A 96 11.48 8.52 11.98
CA LEU A 96 12.12 7.60 12.92
C LEU A 96 12.17 8.18 14.33
N GLY A 97 12.50 9.47 14.48
CA GLY A 97 12.50 10.18 15.75
C GLY A 97 11.11 10.19 16.40
N LEU A 98 10.09 10.59 15.64
CA LEU A 98 8.70 10.62 16.11
C LEU A 98 8.20 9.21 16.50
N LEU A 99 8.49 8.20 15.67
CA LEU A 99 8.09 6.82 15.96
C LEU A 99 8.72 6.33 17.26
N ASN A 100 10.02 6.58 17.49
CA ASN A 100 10.70 6.20 18.73
C ASN A 100 10.12 6.94 19.96
N GLN A 101 9.74 8.22 19.80
CA GLN A 101 9.09 8.98 20.88
C GLN A 101 7.72 8.39 21.22
N LEU A 102 6.87 8.16 20.23
CA LEU A 102 5.53 7.58 20.44
C LEU A 102 5.62 6.18 21.06
N VAL A 103 6.58 5.38 20.64
CA VAL A 103 6.90 4.09 21.23
C VAL A 103 7.29 4.23 22.70
N SER A 104 8.16 5.18 23.05
CA SER A 104 8.58 5.39 24.43
C SER A 104 7.44 5.90 25.32
N GLU A 105 6.54 6.72 24.78
CA GLU A 105 5.45 7.35 25.55
C GLU A 105 4.24 6.42 25.72
N PHE A 106 3.93 5.60 24.70
CA PHE A 106 2.68 4.83 24.64
C PHE A 106 2.88 3.32 24.44
N GLY A 107 4.08 2.88 24.08
CA GLY A 107 4.40 1.47 23.90
C GLY A 107 4.67 0.78 25.23
N GLY A 108 3.83 -0.22 25.58
CA GLY A 108 4.26 -1.28 26.50
C GLY A 108 5.50 -2.01 25.96
N PRO A 109 6.11 -2.96 26.69
CA PRO A 109 7.39 -3.56 26.30
C PRO A 109 7.31 -4.16 24.88
N LEU A 110 7.98 -3.50 23.93
CA LEU A 110 8.10 -3.93 22.52
C LEU A 110 9.15 -5.04 22.33
N GLU A 111 9.52 -5.70 23.42
CA GLU A 111 10.39 -6.86 23.45
C GLU A 111 9.57 -8.09 23.81
N ALA A 112 8.93 -8.67 22.79
CA ALA A 112 8.76 -10.10 22.64
C ALA A 112 9.01 -10.47 21.17
#